data_AF-A0ABC8V3P5-F1
#
_entry.id   AF-A0ABC8V3P5-F1
#
_cell.length_a   1.000
_cell.length_b   1.000
_cell.length_c   1.000
_cell.angle_alpha   90.00
_cell.angle_beta   90.00
_cell.angle_gamma   90.00
#
_symmetry.space_group_name_H-M   'P 1'
#
loop_
_entity.id
_entity.type
_entity.pdbx_description
1 polymer ?
#
loop_
_entity_poly.entity_id
_entity_poly.type
_entity_poly.pdbx_seq_one_letter_code
_entity_poly.pdbx_strand_id
1 'polypeptide(L)'
;MINDSMVREAVMKILKPNPKLADFIKVECSRGSWKGIITRLWPNTKYIDEIVTGTMSQYIPTVDCYSSGLPLVCTMYASSECYFGVNLSHLCQPSEVSYTLIPTMAYFGFLPVNWKDGGTDSHSEPRPEDPKSAPQIRGTHRC
;
A
#
# COMPACT_ATOMS: atom_id res chain seq x y z
N MET A 1 -10.58 10.06 25.74
CA MET A 1 -11.27 11.37 25.76
C MET A 1 -10.78 12.15 24.55
N ILE A 2 -11.68 12.69 23.73
CA ILE A 2 -11.29 13.51 22.56
C ILE A 2 -11.17 14.96 23.05
N ASN A 3 -9.96 15.50 23.06
CA ASN A 3 -9.67 16.83 23.61
C ASN A 3 -9.86 17.96 22.58
N ASP A 4 -9.69 17.66 21.30
CA ASP A 4 -9.96 18.60 20.22
C ASP A 4 -11.47 18.79 20.01
N SER A 5 -11.95 20.03 20.09
CA SER A 5 -13.38 20.34 20.00
C SER A 5 -13.95 20.06 18.61
N MET A 6 -13.20 20.36 17.54
CA MET A 6 -13.65 20.13 16.17
C MET A 6 -13.75 18.65 15.86
N VAL A 7 -12.76 17.86 16.27
CA VAL A 7 -12.78 16.39 16.12
C VAL A 7 -13.92 15.80 16.92
N ARG A 8 -14.11 16.24 18.17
CA ARG A 8 -15.20 15.76 19.02
C ARG A 8 -16.57 16.04 18.39
N GLU A 9 -16.79 17.25 17.90
CA GLU A 9 -18.05 17.63 17.24
C GLU A 9 -18.31 16.82 15.97
N ALA A 10 -17.29 16.58 15.14
CA ALA A 10 -17.43 15.75 13.94
C ALA A 10 -17.77 14.29 14.27
N VAL A 11 -17.07 13.69 15.24
CA VAL A 11 -17.30 12.29 15.64
C VAL A 11 -18.67 12.10 16.27
N MET A 12 -19.12 13.04 17.13
CA MET A 12 -20.40 12.94 17.81
C MET A 12 -21.62 12.96 16.88
N LYS A 13 -21.47 13.42 15.63
CA LYS A 13 -22.53 13.35 14.61
C LYS A 13 -22.81 11.92 14.11
N ILE A 14 -21.81 11.04 14.17
CA ILE A 14 -21.87 9.68 13.61
C ILE A 14 -21.89 8.64 14.73
N LEU A 15 -21.15 8.89 15.82
CA LEU A 15 -20.98 7.95 16.92
C LEU A 15 -22.29 7.77 17.69
N LYS A 16 -22.75 6.52 17.75
CA LYS A 16 -23.88 6.09 18.59
C LYS A 16 -23.42 4.94 19.48
N PRO A 17 -23.88 4.86 20.74
CA PRO A 17 -23.61 3.71 21.59
C PRO A 17 -24.05 2.42 20.88
N ASN A 18 -23.11 1.51 20.63
CA ASN A 18 -23.37 0.22 20.01
C ASN A 18 -22.50 -0.87 20.67
N PRO A 19 -22.97 -1.47 21.77
CA PRO A 19 -22.21 -2.51 22.50
C PRO A 19 -21.87 -3.72 21.64
N LYS A 20 -22.79 -4.15 20.75
CA LYS A 20 -22.56 -5.29 19.86
C LYS A 20 -21.39 -5.05 18.91
N LEU A 21 -21.30 -3.86 18.32
CA LEU A 21 -20.17 -3.48 17.48
C LEU A 21 -18.87 -3.42 18.28
N ALA A 22 -18.91 -2.89 19.51
CA ALA A 22 -17.75 -2.84 20.39
C ALA A 22 -17.24 -4.24 20.75
N ASP A 23 -18.14 -5.17 21.09
CA ASP A 23 -17.81 -6.56 21.37
C ASP A 23 -17.23 -7.26 20.14
N PHE A 24 -17.81 -7.04 18.96
CA PHE A 24 -17.29 -7.56 17.69
C PHE A 24 -15.84 -7.10 17.43
N ILE A 25 -15.56 -5.79 17.53
CA ILE A 25 -14.22 -5.24 17.34
C ILE A 25 -13.25 -5.82 18.37
N LYS A 26 -13.67 -5.90 19.65
CA LYS A 26 -12.86 -6.47 20.72
C LYS A 26 -12.50 -7.94 20.43
N VAL A 27 -13.45 -8.74 19.99
CA VAL A 27 -13.23 -10.14 19.62
C VAL A 27 -12.22 -10.24 18.48
N GLU A 28 -12.39 -9.48 17.39
CA GLU A 28 -11.50 -9.56 16.24
C GLU A 28 -10.07 -9.07 16.53
N CYS A 29 -9.92 -8.00 17.31
CA CYS A 29 -8.61 -7.42 17.65
C CYS A 29 -7.87 -8.18 18.75
N SER A 30 -8.57 -8.95 19.60
CA SER A 30 -7.96 -9.75 20.68
C SER A 30 -7.39 -11.09 20.20
N ARG A 31 -7.58 -11.45 18.92
CA ARG A 31 -7.01 -12.66 18.33
C ARG A 31 -5.49 -12.60 18.30
N GLY A 32 -4.84 -13.77 18.39
CA GLY A 32 -3.38 -13.89 18.38
C GLY A 32 -2.72 -13.50 17.05
N SER A 33 -3.46 -13.55 15.94
CA SER A 33 -3.00 -13.13 14.62
C SER A 33 -3.94 -12.10 13.99
N TRP A 34 -3.33 -11.12 13.34
CA TRP A 34 -3.96 -10.04 12.58
C TRP A 34 -3.93 -10.31 11.07
N LYS A 35 -3.42 -11.46 10.62
CA LYS A 35 -3.51 -11.85 9.22
C LYS A 35 -4.96 -11.79 8.75
N GLY A 36 -5.29 -10.98 7.74
CA GLY A 36 -6.64 -10.78 7.24
C GLY A 36 -7.55 -9.89 8.08
N ILE A 37 -7.02 -9.09 9.02
CA ILE A 37 -7.85 -8.25 9.89
C ILE A 37 -8.72 -7.25 9.11
N ILE A 38 -8.24 -6.77 7.95
CA ILE A 38 -8.98 -5.79 7.14
C ILE A 38 -10.30 -6.39 6.64
N THR A 39 -10.26 -7.60 6.07
CA THR A 39 -11.47 -8.29 5.58
C THR A 39 -12.35 -8.83 6.71
N ARG A 40 -11.83 -8.98 7.93
CA ARG A 40 -12.68 -9.32 9.09
C ARG A 40 -13.43 -8.12 9.63
N LEU A 41 -12.76 -6.98 9.84
CA LEU A 41 -13.39 -5.76 10.34
C LEU A 41 -14.28 -5.10 9.29
N TRP A 42 -13.86 -5.14 8.03
CA TRP A 42 -14.59 -4.61 6.88
C TRP A 42 -14.80 -5.70 5.82
N PRO A 43 -15.79 -6.58 6.01
CA PRO A 43 -16.01 -7.74 5.14
C PRO A 43 -16.44 -7.40 3.70
N ASN A 44 -16.88 -6.16 3.46
CA ASN A 44 -17.32 -5.71 2.15
C ASN A 44 -16.23 -5.00 1.34
N THR A 45 -15.01 -4.85 1.88
CA THR A 45 -13.88 -4.25 1.17
C THR A 45 -13.56 -5.02 -0.11
N LYS A 46 -13.40 -4.30 -1.22
CA LYS A 46 -13.14 -4.89 -2.54
C LYS A 46 -11.69 -4.79 -2.99
N TYR A 47 -10.98 -3.77 -2.53
CA TYR A 47 -9.59 -3.50 -2.83
C TYR A 47 -9.03 -2.53 -1.78
N ILE A 48 -7.71 -2.34 -1.80
CA ILE A 48 -7.01 -1.32 -1.02
C ILE A 48 -6.47 -0.28 -2.00
N ASP A 49 -6.83 0.99 -1.81
CA ASP A 49 -6.31 2.11 -2.60
C ASP A 49 -5.09 2.70 -1.89
N GLU A 50 -3.89 2.38 -2.37
CA GLU A 50 -2.62 2.79 -1.79
C GLU A 50 -1.50 2.82 -2.85
N ILE A 51 -0.52 3.70 -2.67
CA ILE A 51 0.70 3.70 -3.49
C ILE A 51 1.59 2.53 -3.06
N VAL A 52 1.76 1.55 -3.95
CA VAL A 52 2.62 0.37 -3.77
C VAL A 52 3.71 0.26 -4.85
N THR A 53 3.92 1.33 -5.62
CA THR A 53 4.99 1.45 -6.62
C THR A 53 6.26 2.08 -6.03
N GLY A 54 7.37 2.01 -6.76
CA GLY A 54 8.65 2.59 -6.33
C GLY A 54 9.13 1.98 -5.00
N THR A 55 9.58 2.82 -4.07
CA THR A 55 10.06 2.38 -2.75
C THR A 55 8.96 1.82 -1.84
N MET A 56 7.69 2.02 -2.16
CA MET A 56 6.57 1.45 -1.39
C MET A 56 6.33 -0.03 -1.71
N SER A 57 6.89 -0.56 -2.81
CA SER A 57 6.76 -1.97 -3.19
C SER A 57 7.25 -2.95 -2.12
N GLN A 58 8.19 -2.53 -1.26
CA GLN A 58 8.68 -3.34 -0.14
C GLN A 58 7.59 -3.69 0.89
N TYR A 59 6.50 -2.91 0.97
CA TYR A 59 5.41 -3.12 1.92
C TYR A 59 4.31 -4.06 1.40
N ILE A 60 4.34 -4.44 0.12
CA ILE A 60 3.34 -5.33 -0.49
C ILE A 60 3.11 -6.60 0.34
N PRO A 61 4.14 -7.34 0.82
CA PRO A 61 3.93 -8.54 1.63
C PRO A 61 3.25 -8.25 2.98
N THR A 62 3.53 -7.10 3.58
CA THR A 62 2.92 -6.69 4.85
C THR A 62 1.44 -6.37 4.65
N VAL A 63 1.11 -5.59 3.62
CA VAL A 63 -0.29 -5.25 3.29
C VAL A 63 -1.07 -6.51 2.93
N ASP A 64 -0.48 -7.41 2.13
CA ASP A 64 -1.09 -8.69 1.75
C ASP A 64 -1.43 -9.55 2.97
N CYS A 65 -0.53 -9.60 3.97
CA CYS A 65 -0.83 -10.31 5.21
C CYS A 65 -2.08 -9.76 5.93
N TYR A 66 -2.23 -8.44 6.05
CA TYR A 66 -3.40 -7.85 6.73
C TYR A 66 -4.68 -7.87 5.88
N SER A 67 -4.54 -7.88 4.56
CA SER A 67 -5.66 -7.81 3.62
C SER A 67 -6.21 -9.18 3.22
N SER A 68 -5.43 -10.25 3.38
CA SER A 68 -5.72 -11.59 2.84
C SER A 68 -5.85 -11.59 1.31
N GLY A 69 -4.93 -10.94 0.60
CA GLY A 69 -4.93 -10.96 -0.87
C GLY A 69 -5.97 -10.06 -1.53
N LEU A 70 -6.42 -8.99 -0.86
CA LEU A 70 -7.23 -7.98 -1.55
C LEU A 70 -6.39 -7.31 -2.65
N PRO A 71 -6.98 -7.03 -3.83
CA PRO A 71 -6.30 -6.28 -4.87
C PRO A 71 -5.77 -4.93 -4.34
N LEU A 72 -4.52 -4.62 -4.68
CA LEU A 72 -3.88 -3.34 -4.37
C LEU A 72 -4.00 -2.44 -5.59
N VAL A 73 -4.64 -1.28 -5.42
CA VAL A 73 -4.94 -0.33 -6.49
C VAL A 73 -4.07 0.90 -6.29
N CYS A 74 -3.22 1.19 -7.27
CA CYS A 74 -2.43 2.42 -7.35
C CYS A 74 -3.10 3.39 -8.31
N THR A 75 -3.87 4.34 -7.80
CA THR A 75 -4.73 5.17 -8.65
C THR A 75 -4.00 6.32 -9.35
N MET A 76 -3.13 7.03 -8.64
CA MET A 76 -2.62 8.33 -9.06
C MET A 76 -1.09 8.41 -8.95
N TYR A 77 -0.49 9.16 -9.87
CA TYR A 77 0.90 9.61 -9.79
C TYR A 77 0.92 11.13 -9.73
N ALA A 78 1.47 11.69 -8.65
CA ALA A 78 1.47 13.12 -8.36
C ALA A 78 2.65 13.52 -7.47
N SER A 79 2.90 14.82 -7.40
CA SER A 79 3.88 15.48 -6.53
C SER A 79 3.29 16.77 -5.95
N SER A 80 4.06 17.44 -5.08
CA SER A 80 3.71 18.80 -4.62
C SER A 80 3.65 19.82 -5.76
N GLU A 81 4.43 19.62 -6.82
CA GLU A 81 4.59 20.55 -7.92
C GLU A 81 3.55 20.32 -9.02
N CYS A 82 3.09 19.09 -9.20
CA CYS A 82 2.16 18.73 -10.28
C CYS A 82 1.45 17.40 -10.05
N TYR A 83 0.19 17.33 -10.48
CA TYR A 83 -0.54 16.07 -10.71
C TYR A 83 -0.20 15.54 -12.10
N PHE A 84 0.40 14.35 -12.17
CA PHE A 84 0.97 13.86 -13.42
C PHE A 84 -0.02 13.01 -14.21
N GLY A 85 -0.58 12.00 -13.56
CA GLY A 85 -1.31 10.96 -14.28
C GLY A 85 -2.04 9.96 -13.40
N VAL A 86 -2.71 9.05 -14.07
CA VAL A 86 -3.55 8.01 -13.44
C VAL A 86 -3.22 6.65 -14.02
N ASN A 87 -3.37 5.60 -13.22
CA ASN A 87 -3.32 4.23 -13.71
C ASN A 87 -4.68 3.89 -14.35
N LEU A 88 -4.71 3.57 -15.64
CA LEU A 88 -5.95 3.19 -16.33
C LEU A 88 -6.30 1.70 -16.17
N SER A 89 -5.34 0.88 -15.71
CA SER A 89 -5.50 -0.55 -15.46
C SER A 89 -5.52 -0.81 -13.96
N HIS A 90 -6.63 -0.43 -13.31
CA HIS A 90 -6.75 -0.41 -11.85
C HIS A 90 -6.55 -1.76 -11.15
N LEU A 91 -6.73 -2.90 -11.85
CA LEU A 91 -6.62 -4.25 -11.30
C LEU A 91 -5.39 -5.03 -11.80
N CYS A 92 -4.41 -4.34 -12.39
CA CYS A 92 -3.14 -4.98 -12.76
C CYS A 92 -2.36 -5.42 -11.52
N GLN A 93 -1.37 -6.30 -11.70
CA GLN A 93 -0.47 -6.64 -10.60
C GLN A 93 0.33 -5.40 -10.16
N PRO A 94 0.67 -5.26 -8.87
CA PRO A 94 1.47 -4.13 -8.39
C PRO A 94 2.78 -3.89 -9.17
N SER A 95 3.39 -4.95 -9.70
CA SER A 95 4.60 -4.90 -10.53
C SER A 95 4.39 -4.41 -11.96
N GLU A 96 3.14 -4.32 -12.41
CA GLU A 96 2.75 -3.97 -13.79
C GLU A 96 2.10 -2.58 -13.88
N VAL A 97 2.01 -1.86 -12.76
CA VAL A 97 1.40 -0.54 -12.69
C VAL A 97 2.10 0.43 -13.66
N SER A 98 1.30 1.03 -14.54
CA SER A 98 1.72 2.08 -15.47
C SER A 98 0.82 3.29 -15.32
N TYR A 99 1.41 4.49 -15.34
CA TYR A 99 0.66 5.74 -15.21
C TYR A 99 0.56 6.44 -16.56
N THR A 100 -0.67 6.73 -16.98
CA THR A 100 -0.95 7.57 -18.15
C THR A 100 -0.94 9.02 -17.71
N LEU A 101 0.01 9.79 -18.25
CA LEU A 101 0.09 11.22 -18.01
C LEU A 101 -1.11 11.94 -18.63
N ILE A 102 -1.68 12.90 -17.91
CA ILE A 102 -2.82 13.69 -18.38
C ILE A 102 -2.29 14.94 -19.07
N PRO A 103 -2.34 15.07 -20.41
CA PRO A 103 -1.63 16.12 -21.15
C PRO A 103 -2.09 17.55 -20.82
N THR A 104 -3.28 17.70 -20.24
CA THR A 104 -3.85 19.00 -19.84
C THR A 104 -3.39 19.47 -18.46
N MET A 105 -2.70 18.63 -17.67
CA MET A 105 -2.24 18.99 -16.32
C MET A 105 -1.00 19.88 -16.34
N ALA A 106 -0.06 19.63 -17.26
CA ALA A 106 1.14 20.43 -17.45
C ALA A 106 1.76 20.14 -18.83
N TYR A 107 2.72 20.98 -19.22
CA TYR A 107 3.60 20.68 -20.34
C TYR A 107 4.74 19.75 -19.87
N PHE A 108 4.82 18.54 -20.43
CA PHE A 108 5.80 17.53 -20.03
C PHE A 108 6.96 17.43 -21.03
N GLY A 109 8.19 17.55 -20.54
CA GLY A 109 9.41 17.25 -21.28
C GLY A 109 10.18 16.08 -20.63
N PHE A 110 10.82 15.23 -21.43
CA PHE A 110 11.56 14.06 -20.95
C PHE A 110 13.02 14.12 -21.39
N LEU A 111 13.93 14.06 -20.42
CA LEU A 111 15.35 13.90 -20.70
C LEU A 111 15.68 12.40 -20.81
N PRO A 112 16.28 11.92 -21.92
CA PRO A 112 16.67 10.53 -22.05
C PRO A 112 17.71 10.13 -21.01
N VAL A 113 17.49 9.00 -20.32
CA VAL A 113 18.46 8.42 -19.39
C VAL A 113 19.21 7.31 -20.11
N ASN A 114 20.47 7.54 -20.46
CA ASN A 114 21.36 6.52 -21.01
C ASN A 114 21.99 5.74 -19.86
N TRP A 115 21.47 4.55 -19.57
CA TRP A 115 22.16 3.58 -18.73
C TRP A 115 23.28 2.97 -19.57
N LYS A 116 24.44 3.63 -19.65
CA LYS A 116 25.64 2.96 -20.17
C LYS A 116 25.92 1.78 -19.24
N ASP A 117 25.97 0.57 -19.80
CA ASP A 117 26.45 -0.62 -19.10
C ASP A 117 27.73 -0.25 -18.34
N GLY A 118 27.65 -0.30 -17.01
CA GLY A 118 28.78 -0.10 -16.14
C GLY A 118 29.89 -1.07 -16.55
N GLY A 119 31.10 -0.55 -16.67
CA GLY A 119 32.26 -1.29 -17.11
C GLY A 119 32.46 -2.61 -16.37
N THR A 120 33.10 -3.53 -17.07
CA THR A 120 33.81 -4.68 -16.52
C THR A 120 34.64 -4.28 -15.30
N ASP A 121 34.10 -4.48 -14.11
CA ASP A 121 34.87 -4.90 -12.95
C ASP A 121 34.62 -6.40 -12.77
N SER A 122 35.64 -7.18 -13.06
CA SER A 122 35.69 -8.61 -12.86
C SER A 122 35.58 -8.94 -11.37
N HIS A 123 34.36 -9.10 -10.86
CA HIS A 123 34.11 -9.85 -9.63
C HIS A 123 32.79 -10.61 -9.71
N SER A 124 32.93 -11.90 -10.03
CA SER A 124 32.05 -13.04 -9.71
C SER A 124 30.54 -12.90 -9.95
N GLU A 125 30.04 -13.76 -10.84
CA GLU A 125 28.61 -14.07 -11.04
C GLU A 125 27.84 -14.16 -9.71
N PRO A 126 26.66 -13.52 -9.58
CA PRO A 126 25.75 -13.81 -8.49
C PRO A 126 25.22 -15.23 -8.71
N ARG A 127 25.53 -16.15 -7.79
CA ARG A 127 24.85 -17.44 -7.70
C ARG A 127 23.34 -17.22 -7.59
N PRO A 128 22.50 -18.10 -8.14
CA PRO A 128 21.06 -18.02 -7.94
C PRO A 128 20.78 -18.03 -6.44
N GLU A 129 20.28 -16.92 -5.92
CA GLU A 129 19.84 -16.86 -4.54
C GLU A 129 18.59 -17.73 -4.40
N ASP A 130 18.67 -18.70 -3.50
CA ASP A 130 17.52 -19.50 -3.08
C ASP A 130 16.36 -18.55 -2.69
N PRO A 131 15.09 -18.88 -2.99
CA PRO A 131 13.92 -18.05 -2.67
C PRO A 131 13.65 -17.82 -1.17
N LYS A 132 14.62 -18.08 -0.28
CA LYS A 132 14.50 -18.02 1.18
C LYS A 132 15.32 -16.92 1.85
N SER A 133 16.01 -16.03 1.11
CA SER A 133 16.82 -14.94 1.68
C SER A 133 16.20 -13.55 1.53
N ALA A 134 14.88 -13.40 1.70
CA ALA A 134 14.36 -12.10 2.10
C ALA A 134 14.89 -11.81 3.52
N PRO A 135 15.52 -10.64 3.80
CA PRO A 135 15.85 -10.27 5.16
C PRO A 135 14.54 -10.24 5.93
N GLN A 136 14.37 -11.24 6.80
CA GLN A 136 13.24 -11.31 7.71
C GLN A 136 13.42 -10.14 8.66
N ILE A 137 12.81 -9.00 8.33
CA ILE A 137 12.65 -7.89 9.26
C ILE A 137 11.87 -8.51 10.41
N ARG A 138 12.61 -8.88 11.47
CA ARG A 138 12.08 -9.34 12.75
C ARG A 138 11.43 -8.14 13.43
N GLY A 139 10.35 -7.65 12.84
CA GLY A 139 9.31 -6.98 13.58
C GLY A 139 8.39 -8.06 14.09
N THR A 140 8.15 -8.05 15.40
CA THR A 140 7.03 -8.76 16.04
C THR A 140 5.72 -8.25 15.44
N HIS A 141 5.37 -8.71 14.24
CA HIS A 141 4.11 -8.37 13.64
C HIS A 141 3.14 -9.48 13.99
N ARG A 142 1.90 -9.10 14.33
CA ARG A 142 0.80 -10.06 14.50
C ARG A 142 0.36 -10.65 13.15
N CYS A 143 1.08 -10.28 12.10
CA CYS A 143 1.29 -10.96 10.85
C CYS A 143 2.63 -11.73 10.96
#